data_AF-A0A7X5ZFB2-F1
#
_entry.id   AF-A0A7X5ZFB2-F1
#
_cell.length_a   1.000
_cell.length_b   1.000
_cell.length_c   1.000
_cell.angle_alpha   90.00
_cell.angle_beta   90.00
_cell.angle_gamma   90.00
#
_symmetry.space_group_name_H-M   'P 1'
#
loop_
_entity.id
_entity.type
_entity.pdbx_description
1 polymer ?
#
loop_
_entity_poly.entity_id
_entity_poly.type
_entity_poly.pdbx_seq_one_letter_code
_entity_poly.pdbx_strand_id
1 'polypeptide(L)'
;MPWFNVDDGFANSKPVMRIPRRYRTTAIGLWTLTGSWSAKELTDGHIPAEVVEEFGGTPKIVDLLVDSGLWERVEDGVQFSNWAKWQKTKQQVVDFRAAEAERKRKQRERISRPSKQGEREMSRNGHETVPTSVPVGHQRESALPTPEPLPTPSPSPNPVVTYGGEVTSADAGVNTPPPEFCPQHPEGTDAPCRACGGARQRRQAWEAEHGSAVEASAAAAKAERKRVLADCPDCDEYGWTTDETGQTTPDSVKCTHGAAVVSHA
;
A
#
# COMPACT_ATOMS: atom_id res chain seq x y z
N MET A 1 13.96 12.61 2.41
CA MET A 1 13.98 12.03 3.78
C MET A 1 14.54 10.61 3.66
N PRO A 2 15.43 10.15 4.55
CA PRO A 2 15.89 8.76 4.54
C PRO A 2 14.72 7.83 4.91
N TRP A 3 14.65 6.69 4.22
CA TRP A 3 13.69 5.63 4.49
C TRP A 3 14.42 4.48 5.20
N PHE A 4 13.71 3.78 6.07
CA PHE A 4 14.16 2.48 6.57
C PHE A 4 13.61 1.39 5.66
N ASN A 5 14.50 0.70 4.94
CA ASN A 5 14.12 -0.27 3.93
C ASN A 5 13.90 -1.66 4.56
N VAL A 6 12.80 -2.31 4.20
CA VAL A 6 12.52 -3.71 4.53
C VAL A 6 12.32 -4.47 3.22
N ASP A 7 13.14 -5.48 2.99
CA ASP A 7 13.13 -6.31 1.78
C ASP A 7 11.86 -7.20 1.71
N ASP A 8 11.39 -7.52 0.51
CA ASP A 8 10.20 -8.35 0.30
C ASP A 8 10.40 -9.82 0.75
N GLY A 9 11.64 -10.29 0.76
CA GLY A 9 12.05 -11.58 1.33
C GLY A 9 12.21 -11.57 2.85
N PHE A 10 12.12 -10.41 3.52
CA PHE A 10 12.44 -10.28 4.94
C PHE A 10 11.57 -11.17 5.83
N ALA A 11 10.27 -11.27 5.55
CA ALA A 11 9.31 -12.04 6.35
C ALA A 11 9.66 -13.52 6.49
N ASN A 12 10.31 -14.10 5.47
CA ASN A 12 10.70 -15.51 5.41
C ASN A 12 12.22 -15.72 5.59
N SER A 13 12.95 -14.65 5.92
CA SER A 13 14.40 -14.71 6.08
C SER A 13 14.83 -15.57 7.27
N LYS A 14 16.03 -16.16 7.18
CA LYS A 14 16.59 -17.01 8.24
C LYS A 14 16.64 -16.32 9.62
N PRO A 15 17.03 -15.03 9.74
CA PRO A 15 16.98 -14.33 11.03
C PRO A 15 15.56 -14.25 11.61
N VAL A 16 14.58 -13.81 10.81
CA VAL A 16 13.18 -13.67 11.26
C VAL A 16 12.59 -15.02 11.67
N MET A 17 12.88 -16.07 10.89
CA MET A 17 12.34 -17.40 11.16
C MET A 17 13.00 -18.10 12.36
N ARG A 18 14.23 -17.72 12.73
CA ARG A 18 14.91 -18.19 13.96
C ARG A 18 14.24 -17.68 15.24
N ILE A 19 13.54 -16.54 15.18
CA ILE A 19 12.79 -16.03 16.33
C ILE A 19 11.58 -16.94 16.59
N PRO A 20 11.36 -17.40 17.85
CA PRO A 20 10.21 -18.23 18.20
C PRO A 20 8.89 -17.57 17.79
N ARG A 21 7.97 -18.36 17.23
CA ARG A 21 6.70 -17.87 16.63
C ARG A 21 5.94 -16.90 17.55
N ARG A 22 5.87 -17.19 18.85
CA ARG A 22 5.16 -16.38 19.85
C ARG A 22 5.74 -14.97 20.09
N TYR A 23 7.00 -14.74 19.75
CA TYR A 23 7.67 -13.44 19.93
C TYR A 23 7.98 -12.73 18.62
N ARG A 24 7.81 -13.40 17.48
CA ARG A 24 8.31 -12.93 16.19
C ARG A 24 7.73 -11.58 15.80
N THR A 25 6.41 -11.43 15.85
CA THR A 25 5.75 -10.17 15.48
C THR A 25 6.15 -9.02 16.41
N THR A 26 6.23 -9.26 17.72
CA THR A 26 6.69 -8.27 18.70
C THR A 26 8.14 -7.86 18.44
N ALA A 27 9.04 -8.82 18.23
CA ALA A 27 10.45 -8.56 17.94
C ALA A 27 10.63 -7.77 16.63
N ILE A 28 9.93 -8.17 15.57
CA ILE A 28 9.99 -7.47 14.29
C ILE A 28 9.31 -6.10 14.34
N GLY A 29 8.25 -5.93 15.14
CA GLY A 29 7.64 -4.63 15.43
C GLY A 29 8.65 -3.67 16.06
N LEU A 30 9.32 -4.12 17.14
CA LEU A 30 10.38 -3.35 17.80
C LEU A 30 11.53 -3.01 16.84
N TRP A 31 12.01 -4.00 16.08
CA TRP A 31 13.05 -3.83 15.06
C TRP A 31 12.64 -2.80 13.98
N THR A 32 11.38 -2.78 13.58
CA THR A 32 10.89 -1.84 12.55
C THR A 32 10.79 -0.41 13.10
N LEU A 33 10.25 -0.24 14.32
CA LEU A 33 10.11 1.07 14.97
C LEU A 33 11.47 1.72 15.20
N THR A 34 12.39 0.97 15.81
CA THR A 34 13.75 1.45 16.09
C THR A 34 14.58 1.66 14.81
N GLY A 35 14.38 0.83 13.79
CA GLY A 35 15.03 1.01 12.48
C GLY A 35 14.59 2.31 11.78
N SER A 36 13.28 2.60 11.80
CA SER A 36 12.72 3.86 11.32
C SER A 36 13.29 5.07 12.08
N TRP A 37 13.37 4.96 13.42
CA TRP A 37 13.98 5.99 14.27
C TRP A 37 15.46 6.23 13.90
N SER A 38 16.27 5.16 13.77
CA SER A 38 17.69 5.29 13.43
C SER A 38 17.91 5.93 12.05
N ALA A 39 17.06 5.59 11.07
CA ALA A 39 17.11 6.20 9.75
C ALA A 39 16.81 7.70 9.81
N LYS A 40 15.83 8.12 10.62
CA LYS A 40 15.48 9.52 10.83
C LYS A 40 16.59 10.30 11.54
N GLU A 41 17.11 9.75 12.64
CA GLU A 41 18.12 10.38 13.49
C GLU A 41 19.55 10.25 12.93
N LEU A 42 19.73 9.46 11.86
CA LEU A 42 21.00 9.21 11.18
C LEU A 42 22.05 8.65 12.15
N THR A 43 21.68 7.59 12.87
CA THR A 43 22.57 6.91 13.85
C THR A 43 23.25 5.67 13.27
N ASP A 44 23.12 5.42 11.97
CA ASP A 44 23.76 4.28 11.28
C ASP A 44 23.40 2.91 11.88
N GLY A 45 22.18 2.76 12.38
CA GLY A 45 21.68 1.54 13.00
C GLY A 45 21.97 1.44 14.49
N HIS A 46 22.62 2.43 15.11
CA HIS A 46 22.80 2.46 16.56
C HIS A 46 21.50 2.89 17.26
N ILE A 47 21.08 2.12 18.26
CA ILE A 47 19.91 2.41 19.11
C ILE A 47 20.35 2.39 20.58
N PRO A 48 20.28 3.54 21.28
CA PRO A 48 20.52 3.59 22.72
C PRO A 48 19.52 2.74 23.51
N ALA A 49 19.94 2.18 24.64
CA ALA A 49 19.09 1.35 25.50
C ALA A 49 17.77 2.05 25.91
N GLU A 50 17.83 3.35 26.21
CA GLU A 50 16.66 4.17 26.56
C GLU A 50 15.63 4.21 25.42
N VAL A 51 16.09 4.27 24.17
CA VAL A 51 15.22 4.28 22.99
C VAL A 51 14.60 2.90 22.75
N VAL A 52 15.35 1.83 23.02
CA VAL A 52 14.82 0.46 22.98
C VAL A 52 13.70 0.31 24.01
N GLU A 53 13.89 0.82 25.23
CA GLU A 53 12.90 0.80 26.30
C GLU A 53 11.65 1.63 25.97
N GLU A 54 11.82 2.85 25.45
CA GLU A 54 10.73 3.73 25.03
C GLU A 54 9.79 3.05 24.02
N PHE A 55 10.33 2.24 23.11
CA PHE A 55 9.53 1.48 22.14
C PHE A 55 9.04 0.12 22.67
N GLY A 56 9.09 -0.12 23.98
CA GLY A 56 8.59 -1.32 24.63
C GLY A 56 9.52 -2.53 24.49
N GLY A 57 10.81 -2.30 24.26
CA GLY A 57 11.81 -3.35 24.19
C GLY A 57 12.06 -3.98 25.57
N THR A 58 11.80 -5.28 25.69
CA THR A 58 12.12 -6.05 26.90
C THR A 58 13.46 -6.79 26.71
N PRO A 59 14.20 -7.11 27.80
CA PRO A 59 15.45 -7.87 27.71
C PRO A 59 15.31 -9.16 26.89
N LYS A 60 14.17 -9.85 27.04
CA LYS A 60 13.88 -11.08 26.30
C LYS A 60 13.76 -10.85 24.79
N ILE A 61 13.11 -9.79 24.36
CA ILE A 61 12.96 -9.47 22.93
C ILE A 61 14.31 -9.02 22.35
N VAL A 62 15.09 -8.24 23.11
CA VAL A 62 16.44 -7.82 22.74
C VAL A 62 17.34 -9.03 22.53
N ASP A 63 17.37 -9.97 23.48
CA ASP A 63 18.13 -11.23 23.35
C ASP A 63 17.75 -11.99 22.09
N LEU A 64 16.44 -12.13 21.80
CA LEU A 64 15.98 -12.83 20.61
C LEU A 64 16.39 -12.16 19.31
N LEU A 65 16.41 -10.82 19.25
CA LEU A 65 16.87 -10.08 18.09
C LEU A 65 18.38 -10.23 17.89
N VAL A 66 19.15 -10.24 18.98
CA VAL A 66 20.60 -10.49 18.95
C VAL A 66 20.91 -11.93 18.51
N ASP A 67 20.29 -12.92 19.14
CA ASP A 67 20.46 -14.34 18.82
C ASP A 67 20.03 -14.66 17.36
N SER A 68 19.05 -13.93 16.84
CA SER A 68 18.61 -14.07 15.45
C SER A 68 19.64 -13.53 14.44
N GLY A 69 20.55 -12.66 14.89
CA GLY A 69 21.53 -11.96 14.05
C GLY A 69 21.00 -10.68 13.41
N LEU A 70 19.82 -10.19 13.83
CA LEU A 70 19.28 -8.90 13.38
C LEU A 70 19.94 -7.72 14.10
N TRP A 71 20.37 -7.92 15.35
CA TRP A 71 21.09 -6.95 16.16
C TRP A 71 22.41 -7.50 16.71
N GLU A 72 23.27 -6.58 17.12
CA GLU A 72 24.47 -6.82 17.89
C GLU A 72 24.40 -6.00 19.19
N ARG A 73 24.92 -6.54 20.29
CA ARG A 73 25.01 -5.80 21.56
C ARG A 73 26.19 -4.85 21.51
N VAL A 74 25.97 -3.61 21.93
CA VAL A 74 27.01 -2.59 22.11
C VAL A 74 26.91 -2.03 23.53
N GLU A 75 27.92 -1.24 23.95
CA GLU A 75 28.06 -0.77 25.33
C GLU A 75 26.83 0.02 25.84
N ASP A 76 26.23 0.83 24.97
CA ASP A 76 25.14 1.77 25.29
C ASP A 76 23.78 1.38 24.68
N GLY A 77 23.66 0.15 24.15
CA GLY A 77 22.42 -0.33 23.55
C GLY A 77 22.59 -1.46 22.55
N VAL A 78 22.02 -1.29 21.36
CA VAL A 78 22.07 -2.28 20.28
C VAL A 78 22.42 -1.62 18.94
N GLN A 79 23.01 -2.41 18.05
CA GLN A 79 23.38 -2.01 16.71
C GLN A 79 22.69 -2.91 15.70
N PHE A 80 22.12 -2.34 14.63
CA PHE A 80 21.59 -3.12 13.51
C PHE A 80 22.72 -3.80 12.74
N SER A 81 22.60 -5.12 12.58
CA SER A 81 23.53 -5.91 11.79
C SER A 81 23.46 -5.53 10.31
N ASN A 82 24.62 -5.35 9.67
CA ASN A 82 24.72 -5.05 8.24
C ASN A 82 23.98 -3.77 7.78
N TRP A 83 23.87 -2.73 8.63
CA TRP A 83 23.19 -1.48 8.27
C TRP A 83 23.66 -0.91 6.93
N ALA A 84 24.97 -0.72 6.74
CA ALA A 84 25.53 -0.13 5.53
C ALA A 84 25.29 -0.93 4.23
N LYS A 85 24.92 -2.21 4.34
CA LYS A 85 24.58 -3.05 3.18
C LYS A 85 23.18 -2.73 2.66
N TRP A 86 22.23 -2.48 3.56
CA TRP A 86 20.80 -2.40 3.24
C TRP A 86 20.20 -1.01 3.41
N GLN A 87 20.86 -0.17 4.20
CA GLN A 87 20.44 1.18 4.53
C GLN A 87 21.49 2.19 4.11
N LYS A 88 21.04 3.43 3.92
CA LYS A 88 21.95 4.54 3.68
C LYS A 88 22.62 4.94 4.99
N THR A 89 23.92 5.17 4.92
CA THR A 89 24.66 5.72 6.06
C THR A 89 24.39 7.22 6.21
N LYS A 90 24.63 7.77 7.40
CA LYS A 90 24.59 9.19 7.72
C LYS A 90 25.38 10.00 6.71
N GLN A 91 26.60 9.56 6.41
CA GLN A 91 27.46 10.22 5.45
C GLN A 91 26.82 10.28 4.06
N GLN A 92 26.33 9.14 3.55
CA GLN A 92 25.65 9.09 2.25
C GLN A 92 24.40 9.97 2.21
N VAL A 93 23.63 10.05 3.30
CA VAL A 93 22.46 10.91 3.38
C VAL A 93 22.86 12.39 3.38
N VAL A 94 23.90 12.77 4.11
CA VAL A 94 24.43 14.15 4.15
C VAL A 94 24.96 14.55 2.78
N ASP A 95 25.75 13.70 2.14
CA ASP A 95 26.32 13.96 0.81
C ASP A 95 25.22 14.12 -0.24
N PHE A 96 24.20 13.26 -0.19
CA PHE A 96 23.04 13.37 -1.07
C PHE A 96 22.29 14.70 -0.84
N ARG A 97 22.07 15.10 0.42
CA ARG A 97 21.41 16.37 0.75
C ARG A 97 22.23 17.57 0.26
N ALA A 98 23.55 17.55 0.42
CA ALA A 98 24.44 18.59 -0.05
C ALA A 98 24.43 18.70 -1.59
N ALA A 99 24.51 17.57 -2.29
CA ALA A 99 24.43 17.53 -3.76
C ALA A 99 23.08 18.03 -4.29
N GLU A 100 21.97 17.69 -3.61
CA GLU A 100 20.64 18.16 -3.98
C GLU A 100 20.47 19.67 -3.74
N ALA A 101 20.99 20.17 -2.62
CA ALA A 101 21.02 21.61 -2.33
C ALA A 101 21.81 22.38 -3.38
N GLU A 102 22.98 21.88 -3.77
CA GLU A 102 23.83 22.46 -4.82
C GLU A 102 23.12 22.48 -6.17
N ARG A 103 22.48 21.38 -6.56
CA ARG A 103 21.70 21.29 -7.81
C ARG A 103 20.58 22.34 -7.82
N LYS A 104 19.85 22.48 -6.71
CA LYS A 104 18.77 23.48 -6.58
C LYS A 104 19.32 24.92 -6.58
N ARG A 105 20.50 25.17 -6.01
CA ARG A 105 21.18 26.48 -6.07
C ARG A 105 21.49 26.86 -7.52
N LYS A 106 22.19 25.99 -8.26
CA LYS A 106 22.53 26.20 -9.68
C LYS A 106 21.28 26.39 -10.56
N GLN A 107 20.22 25.63 -10.28
CA GLN A 107 18.95 25.79 -11.00
C GLN A 107 18.34 27.18 -10.76
N ARG A 108 18.34 27.67 -9.52
CA ARG A 108 17.85 29.02 -9.18
C ARG A 108 18.68 30.12 -9.83
N GLU A 109 20.01 30.01 -9.78
CA GLU A 109 20.91 30.96 -10.45
C GLU A 109 20.69 31.03 -11.97
N ARG A 110 20.41 29.88 -12.61
CA ARG A 110 20.10 29.84 -14.04
C ARG A 110 18.76 30.52 -14.36
N ILE A 111 17.75 30.35 -13.51
CA ILE A 111 16.43 30.97 -13.69
C ILE A 111 16.49 32.47 -13.40
N SER A 112 17.27 32.90 -12.40
CA SER A 112 17.38 34.31 -12.01
C SER A 112 18.29 35.14 -12.91
N ARG A 113 19.06 34.52 -13.82
CA ARG A 113 19.86 35.26 -14.81
C ARG A 113 18.94 35.84 -15.89
N PRO A 114 18.81 37.17 -16.02
CA PRO A 114 18.09 37.74 -17.14
C PRO A 114 18.76 37.33 -18.45
N SER A 115 17.95 36.85 -19.39
CA SER A 115 18.39 36.52 -20.74
C SER A 115 19.04 37.78 -21.36
N LYS A 116 20.36 37.73 -21.57
CA LYS A 116 21.11 38.75 -22.33
C LYS A 116 20.87 38.67 -23.85
N GLN A 117 19.87 37.92 -24.31
CA GLN A 117 19.47 37.84 -25.72
C GLN A 117 18.03 38.36 -25.87
N GLY A 118 17.85 39.65 -25.60
CA GLY A 118 16.62 40.39 -25.87
C GLY A 118 16.83 41.65 -26.72
N GLU A 119 18.07 41.93 -27.13
CA GLU A 119 18.37 42.99 -28.11
C GLU A 119 18.40 42.38 -29.52
N ARG A 120 17.24 41.90 -29.99
CA ARG A 120 16.91 41.92 -31.42
C ARG A 120 15.76 42.88 -31.60
N GLU A 121 16.18 44.12 -31.81
CA GLU A 121 15.52 45.26 -32.43
C GLU A 121 14.22 44.91 -33.20
N MET A 122 13.06 45.08 -32.55
CA MET A 122 11.78 45.24 -33.25
C MET A 122 11.67 46.72 -33.62
N SER A 123 12.16 47.04 -34.81
CA SER A 123 11.97 48.34 -35.45
C SER A 123 10.47 48.64 -35.56
N ARG A 124 10.04 49.68 -34.83
CA ARG A 124 8.72 50.32 -34.94
C ARG A 124 8.86 51.55 -35.83
N ASN A 125 8.29 51.47 -37.03
CA ASN A 125 7.69 52.54 -37.84
C ASN A 125 7.20 51.88 -39.13
N GLY A 126 6.01 52.07 -39.68
CA GLY A 126 4.84 52.88 -39.36
C GLY A 126 3.90 52.80 -40.57
N HIS A 127 2.58 52.74 -40.31
CA HIS A 127 1.46 53.20 -41.16
C HIS A 127 1.19 52.53 -42.52
N GLU A 128 0.06 51.83 -42.67
CA GLU A 128 -1.11 52.35 -43.43
C GLU A 128 -2.37 51.51 -43.19
N THR A 129 -3.52 52.19 -43.15
CA THR A 129 -4.85 51.72 -42.74
C THR A 129 -5.58 50.91 -43.82
N VAL A 130 -6.22 49.79 -43.43
CA VAL A 130 -7.35 49.22 -44.18
C VAL A 130 -8.39 48.70 -43.17
N PRO A 131 -9.68 49.12 -43.25
CA PRO A 131 -10.73 48.62 -42.37
C PRO A 131 -11.18 47.25 -42.89
N THR A 132 -11.72 46.36 -42.05
CA THR A 132 -12.91 45.56 -42.39
C THR A 132 -13.35 44.75 -41.16
N SER A 133 -14.64 44.92 -40.88
CA SER A 133 -15.50 44.17 -39.98
C SER A 133 -15.18 42.68 -39.81
N VAL A 134 -15.32 42.22 -38.57
CA VAL A 134 -15.37 40.80 -38.19
C VAL A 134 -16.51 40.11 -38.94
N PRO A 135 -16.26 39.06 -39.75
CA PRO A 135 -17.32 38.18 -40.22
C PRO A 135 -17.60 37.13 -39.14
N VAL A 136 -18.83 37.11 -38.64
CA VAL A 136 -19.41 35.97 -37.94
C VAL A 136 -19.51 34.81 -38.92
N GLY A 137 -18.65 33.81 -38.77
CA GLY A 137 -18.67 32.60 -39.56
C GLY A 137 -19.74 31.64 -39.05
N HIS A 138 -20.92 31.67 -39.67
CA HIS A 138 -21.87 30.56 -39.64
C HIS A 138 -21.23 29.31 -40.24
N GLN A 139 -21.06 28.25 -39.45
CA GLN A 139 -20.97 26.90 -40.00
C GLN A 139 -22.37 26.28 -40.04
N ARG A 140 -22.69 25.80 -41.23
CA ARG A 140 -23.99 25.32 -41.67
C ARG A 140 -24.17 23.87 -41.20
N GLU A 141 -25.38 23.56 -40.73
CA GLU A 141 -25.86 22.19 -40.62
C GLU A 141 -25.85 21.53 -42.02
N SER A 142 -25.35 20.30 -42.10
CA SER A 142 -25.54 19.41 -43.24
C SER A 142 -25.99 18.07 -42.69
N ALA A 143 -27.13 17.60 -43.18
CA ALA A 143 -27.79 16.38 -42.73
C ALA A 143 -27.49 15.19 -43.67
N LEU A 144 -27.52 14.00 -43.05
CA LEU A 144 -27.69 12.62 -43.58
C LEU A 144 -26.43 11.80 -43.89
N PRO A 145 -26.41 10.46 -43.65
CA PRO A 145 -27.55 9.56 -43.39
C PRO A 145 -27.55 8.90 -42.00
N THR A 146 -28.73 8.43 -41.58
CA THR A 146 -28.95 7.61 -40.37
C THR A 146 -28.31 6.23 -40.53
N PRO A 147 -27.39 5.79 -39.66
CA PRO A 147 -27.03 4.39 -39.58
C PRO A 147 -28.15 3.62 -38.87
N GLU A 148 -28.62 2.55 -39.53
CA GLU A 148 -29.55 1.55 -39.00
C GLU A 148 -29.17 1.07 -37.59
N PRO A 149 -30.15 0.80 -36.71
CA PRO A 149 -29.85 0.17 -35.42
C PRO A 149 -29.34 -1.25 -35.66
N LEU A 150 -28.05 -1.47 -35.39
CA LEU A 150 -27.49 -2.80 -35.28
C LEU A 150 -28.15 -3.55 -34.11
N PRO A 151 -28.45 -4.86 -34.29
CA PRO A 151 -29.22 -5.64 -33.33
C PRO A 151 -28.54 -5.68 -31.96
N THR A 152 -29.33 -5.48 -30.91
CA THR A 152 -28.94 -5.73 -29.53
C THR A 152 -28.39 -7.15 -29.40
N PRO A 153 -27.16 -7.36 -28.90
CA PRO A 153 -26.76 -8.69 -28.48
C PRO A 153 -27.62 -9.06 -27.26
N SER A 154 -28.58 -9.95 -27.52
CA SER A 154 -29.29 -10.73 -26.51
C SER A 154 -28.27 -11.35 -25.54
N PRO A 155 -28.52 -11.36 -24.21
CA PRO A 155 -27.64 -12.00 -23.25
C PRO A 155 -27.67 -13.51 -23.49
N SER A 156 -26.74 -14.01 -24.31
CA SER A 156 -26.52 -15.44 -24.42
C SER A 156 -25.51 -15.86 -23.33
N PRO A 157 -25.87 -16.84 -22.49
CA PRO A 157 -25.07 -17.24 -21.34
C PRO A 157 -23.87 -18.02 -21.84
N ASN A 158 -22.68 -17.43 -21.80
CA ASN A 158 -21.47 -18.22 -21.97
C ASN A 158 -21.25 -19.05 -20.69
N PRO A 159 -20.93 -20.35 -20.83
CA PRO A 159 -21.06 -21.33 -19.77
C PRO A 159 -20.05 -21.06 -18.67
N VAL A 160 -20.57 -20.99 -17.45
CA VAL A 160 -19.80 -21.15 -16.23
C VAL A 160 -19.08 -22.49 -16.33
N VAL A 161 -17.76 -22.46 -16.53
CA VAL A 161 -16.93 -23.65 -16.26
C VAL A 161 -16.79 -23.72 -14.75
N THR A 162 -17.75 -24.42 -14.17
CA THR A 162 -17.82 -24.78 -12.77
C THR A 162 -16.70 -25.77 -12.47
N TYR A 163 -15.64 -25.31 -11.81
CA TYR A 163 -14.90 -26.18 -10.90
C TYR A 163 -15.33 -25.82 -9.48
N GLY A 164 -16.33 -26.56 -9.01
CA GLY A 164 -16.75 -26.80 -7.63
C GLY A 164 -16.71 -25.63 -6.63
N GLY A 165 -17.88 -25.10 -6.28
CA GLY A 165 -18.05 -24.27 -5.08
C GLY A 165 -19.19 -23.27 -5.21
N GLU A 166 -20.41 -23.76 -4.99
CA GLU A 166 -21.66 -23.00 -4.97
C GLU A 166 -21.64 -21.90 -3.88
N VAL A 167 -21.79 -20.64 -4.28
CA VAL A 167 -22.33 -19.57 -3.42
C VAL A 167 -23.45 -18.87 -4.18
N THR A 168 -24.62 -18.88 -3.58
CA THR A 168 -25.86 -18.34 -4.14
C THR A 168 -25.83 -16.81 -4.20
N SER A 169 -26.42 -16.34 -5.30
CA SER A 169 -26.51 -14.97 -5.81
C SER A 169 -27.10 -13.93 -4.87
N ALA A 170 -26.53 -12.71 -4.90
CA ALA A 170 -27.08 -11.57 -5.65
C ALA A 170 -26.40 -10.25 -5.24
N ASP A 171 -25.84 -10.17 -4.03
CA ASP A 171 -25.23 -8.94 -3.48
C ASP A 171 -23.69 -8.87 -3.63
N ALA A 172 -23.06 -9.94 -4.12
CA ALA A 172 -21.60 -10.02 -4.27
C ALA A 172 -21.05 -8.98 -5.27
N GLY A 173 -21.85 -8.52 -6.23
CA GLY A 173 -21.42 -7.51 -7.21
C GLY A 173 -21.23 -6.11 -6.63
N VAL A 174 -21.93 -5.78 -5.54
CA VAL A 174 -21.87 -4.45 -4.91
C VAL A 174 -20.75 -4.35 -3.89
N ASN A 175 -20.47 -5.45 -3.18
CA ASN A 175 -19.46 -5.51 -2.12
C ASN A 175 -18.07 -5.97 -2.59
N THR A 176 -17.92 -6.39 -3.85
CA THR A 176 -16.63 -6.81 -4.40
C THR A 176 -16.02 -5.68 -5.21
N PRO A 177 -14.78 -5.23 -4.90
CA PRO A 177 -14.13 -4.17 -5.65
C PRO A 177 -13.84 -4.62 -7.09
N PRO A 178 -13.97 -3.74 -8.09
CA PRO A 178 -13.57 -4.05 -9.45
C PRO A 178 -12.05 -4.29 -9.56
N PRO A 179 -11.57 -5.02 -10.58
CA PRO A 179 -10.15 -5.31 -10.76
C PRO A 179 -9.29 -4.06 -10.93
N GLU A 180 -8.07 -4.08 -10.39
CA GLU A 180 -7.12 -2.95 -10.45
C GLU A 180 -6.55 -2.72 -11.85
N PHE A 181 -6.49 -3.78 -12.66
CA PHE A 181 -5.86 -3.78 -13.97
C PHE A 181 -6.82 -4.32 -15.04
N CYS A 182 -6.48 -4.12 -16.31
CA CYS A 182 -7.28 -4.65 -17.40
C CYS A 182 -7.10 -6.18 -17.54
N PRO A 183 -8.03 -6.88 -18.21
CA PRO A 183 -7.94 -8.34 -18.39
C PRO A 183 -6.68 -8.81 -19.13
N GLN A 184 -6.02 -7.94 -19.90
CA GLN A 184 -4.77 -8.25 -20.60
C GLN A 184 -3.54 -8.16 -19.68
N HIS A 185 -3.66 -7.50 -18.53
CA HIS A 185 -2.59 -7.32 -17.56
C HIS A 185 -3.11 -7.61 -16.15
N PRO A 186 -3.50 -8.86 -15.83
CA PRO A 186 -4.10 -9.19 -14.53
C PRO A 186 -3.18 -8.87 -13.35
N GLU A 187 -1.86 -8.91 -13.55
CA GLU A 187 -0.82 -8.59 -12.56
C GLU A 187 -0.26 -7.17 -12.72
N GLY A 188 -0.80 -6.38 -13.66
CA GLY A 188 -0.30 -5.04 -13.99
C GLY A 188 0.71 -5.02 -15.13
N THR A 189 1.15 -3.80 -15.47
CA THR A 189 2.14 -3.56 -16.53
C THR A 189 2.87 -2.24 -16.28
N ASP A 190 4.17 -2.23 -16.58
CA ASP A 190 5.01 -1.02 -16.55
C ASP A 190 4.92 -0.22 -17.85
N ALA A 191 4.37 -0.82 -18.91
CA ALA A 191 4.15 -0.13 -20.18
C ALA A 191 2.90 0.77 -20.10
N PRO A 192 2.86 1.90 -20.83
CA PRO A 192 1.70 2.78 -20.84
C PRO A 192 0.47 2.06 -21.41
N CYS A 193 -0.48 1.69 -20.55
CA CYS A 193 -1.73 1.04 -20.93
C CYS A 193 -2.95 1.86 -20.49
N ARG A 194 -3.69 2.40 -21.48
CA ARG A 194 -4.91 3.19 -21.22
C ARG A 194 -6.00 2.39 -20.52
N ALA A 195 -6.13 1.10 -20.83
CA ALA A 195 -7.12 0.22 -20.22
C ALA A 195 -6.83 -0.03 -18.73
N CYS A 196 -5.56 -0.16 -18.34
CA CYS A 196 -5.17 -0.21 -16.92
C CYS A 196 -5.44 1.12 -16.22
N GLY A 197 -5.20 2.26 -16.88
CA GLY A 197 -5.60 3.57 -16.37
C GLY A 197 -7.12 3.67 -16.11
N GLY A 198 -7.94 3.18 -17.04
CA GLY A 198 -9.39 3.10 -16.87
C GLY A 198 -9.84 2.15 -15.76
N ALA A 199 -9.16 1.01 -15.57
CA ALA A 199 -9.43 0.08 -14.48
C ALA A 199 -9.18 0.73 -13.11
N ARG A 200 -8.05 1.44 -12.97
CA ARG A 200 -7.72 2.22 -11.76
C ARG A 200 -8.78 3.29 -11.47
N GLN A 201 -9.22 4.05 -12.47
CA GLN A 201 -10.25 5.07 -12.30
C GLN A 201 -11.60 4.45 -11.86
N ARG A 202 -12.00 3.31 -12.44
CA ARG A 202 -13.22 2.62 -12.02
C ARG A 202 -13.15 2.12 -10.59
N ARG A 203 -11.99 1.60 -10.15
CA ARG A 203 -11.80 1.21 -8.75
C ARG A 203 -11.85 2.41 -7.81
N GLN A 204 -11.19 3.52 -8.15
CA GLN A 204 -11.27 4.74 -7.34
C GLN A 204 -12.70 5.26 -7.20
N ALA A 205 -13.49 5.23 -8.27
CA ALA A 205 -14.91 5.60 -8.22
C ALA A 205 -15.71 4.64 -7.33
N TRP A 206 -15.49 3.33 -7.46
CA TRP A 206 -16.14 2.33 -6.61
C TRP A 206 -15.77 2.50 -5.13
N GLU A 207 -14.49 2.72 -4.81
CA GLU A 207 -14.02 2.96 -3.44
C GLU A 207 -14.66 4.20 -2.82
N ALA A 208 -14.82 5.27 -3.62
CA ALA A 208 -15.51 6.48 -3.16
C ALA A 208 -16.99 6.27 -2.87
N GLU A 209 -17.67 5.41 -3.64
CA GLU A 209 -19.10 5.12 -3.49
C GLU A 209 -19.40 4.04 -2.44
N HIS A 210 -18.55 3.01 -2.36
CA HIS A 210 -18.83 1.77 -1.62
C HIS A 210 -17.87 1.51 -0.46
N GLY A 211 -16.76 2.24 -0.35
CA GLY A 211 -15.72 1.98 0.65
C GLY A 211 -16.26 2.02 2.08
N SER A 212 -17.06 3.03 2.42
CA SER A 212 -17.68 3.16 3.75
C SER A 212 -18.68 2.04 4.06
N ALA A 213 -19.45 1.60 3.06
CA ALA A 213 -20.41 0.50 3.21
C ALA A 213 -19.71 -0.85 3.42
N VAL A 214 -18.61 -1.08 2.70
CA VAL A 214 -17.78 -2.30 2.82
C VAL A 214 -17.09 -2.34 4.17
N GLU A 215 -16.51 -1.23 4.62
CA GLU A 215 -15.91 -1.11 5.96
C GLU A 215 -16.95 -1.32 7.06
N ALA A 216 -18.13 -0.72 6.94
CA ALA A 216 -19.22 -0.92 7.89
C ALA A 216 -19.69 -2.38 7.93
N SER A 217 -19.81 -3.05 6.78
CA SER A 217 -20.18 -4.46 6.69
C SER A 217 -19.11 -5.36 7.32
N ALA A 218 -17.82 -5.10 7.05
CA ALA A 218 -16.71 -5.83 7.67
C ALA A 218 -16.67 -5.61 9.20
N ALA A 219 -16.94 -4.39 9.66
CA ALA A 219 -17.04 -4.08 11.09
C ALA A 219 -18.23 -4.80 11.75
N ALA A 220 -19.39 -4.83 11.09
CA ALA A 220 -20.57 -5.56 11.56
C ALA A 220 -20.30 -7.06 11.64
N ALA A 221 -19.68 -7.65 10.62
CA ALA A 221 -19.31 -9.07 10.63
C ALA A 221 -18.31 -9.40 11.76
N LYS A 222 -17.34 -8.52 12.02
CA LYS A 222 -16.40 -8.67 13.15
C LYS A 222 -17.09 -8.54 14.51
N ALA A 223 -18.02 -7.60 14.65
CA ALA A 223 -18.79 -7.41 15.87
C ALA A 223 -19.67 -8.63 16.15
N GLU A 224 -20.34 -9.16 15.13
CA GLU A 224 -21.15 -10.37 15.25
C GLU A 224 -20.29 -11.58 15.64
N ARG A 225 -19.16 -11.78 14.97
CA ARG A 225 -18.21 -12.85 15.36
C ARG A 225 -17.79 -12.72 16.82
N LYS A 226 -17.52 -11.50 17.30
CA LYS A 226 -17.17 -11.28 18.71
C LYS A 226 -18.31 -11.64 19.65
N ARG A 227 -19.56 -11.31 19.31
CA ARG A 227 -20.75 -11.69 20.09
C ARG A 227 -20.89 -13.21 20.17
N VAL A 228 -20.78 -13.90 19.03
CA VAL A 228 -20.90 -15.37 19.01
C VAL A 228 -19.79 -16.04 19.83
N LEU A 229 -18.57 -15.51 19.83
CA LEU A 229 -17.50 -16.01 20.69
C LEU A 229 -17.78 -15.76 22.18
N ALA A 230 -18.31 -14.58 22.54
CA ALA A 230 -18.65 -14.26 23.92
C ALA A 230 -19.80 -15.11 24.48
N ASP A 231 -20.72 -15.55 23.61
CA ASP A 231 -21.85 -16.41 23.98
C ASP A 231 -21.47 -17.91 24.01
N CYS A 232 -20.24 -18.28 23.63
CA CYS A 232 -19.79 -19.66 23.69
C CYS A 232 -19.28 -20.03 25.09
N PRO A 233 -19.87 -21.06 25.75
CA PRO A 233 -19.44 -21.46 27.09
C PRO A 233 -18.10 -22.21 27.10
N ASP A 234 -17.70 -22.79 25.97
CA ASP A 234 -16.57 -23.71 25.88
C ASP A 234 -15.31 -23.06 25.30
N CYS A 235 -15.41 -21.82 24.80
CA CYS A 235 -14.36 -21.16 24.06
C CYS A 235 -14.01 -19.79 24.65
N ASP A 236 -12.73 -19.42 24.59
CA ASP A 236 -12.23 -18.13 25.09
C ASP A 236 -12.60 -16.95 24.15
N GLU A 237 -12.23 -15.73 24.52
CA GLU A 237 -12.50 -14.51 23.74
C GLU A 237 -11.87 -14.51 22.32
N TYR A 238 -10.93 -15.42 22.07
CA TYR A 238 -10.25 -15.61 20.78
C TYR A 238 -10.83 -16.78 19.97
N GLY A 239 -11.73 -17.56 20.57
CA GLY A 239 -12.41 -18.72 20.00
C GLY A 239 -11.62 -20.02 20.09
N TRP A 240 -10.80 -20.20 21.13
CA TRP A 240 -10.12 -21.47 21.43
C TRP A 240 -10.86 -22.22 22.53
N THR A 241 -10.99 -23.53 22.38
CA THR A 241 -11.62 -24.38 23.41
C THR A 241 -10.83 -24.31 24.71
N THR A 242 -11.54 -24.25 25.83
CA THR A 242 -10.95 -24.18 27.18
C THR A 242 -11.17 -25.49 27.93
N ASP A 243 -10.29 -25.78 28.89
CA ASP A 243 -10.47 -26.89 29.82
C ASP A 243 -11.48 -26.55 30.94
N GLU A 244 -11.71 -27.50 31.85
CA GLU A 244 -12.62 -27.33 32.99
C GLU A 244 -12.26 -26.15 33.93
N THR A 245 -11.04 -25.62 33.83
CA THR A 245 -10.57 -24.46 34.58
C THR A 245 -10.72 -23.14 33.81
N GLY A 246 -11.24 -23.20 32.58
CA GLY A 246 -11.38 -22.05 31.69
C GLY A 246 -10.07 -21.61 31.03
N GLN A 247 -9.04 -22.45 31.03
CA GLN A 247 -7.74 -22.15 30.41
C GLN A 247 -7.58 -22.86 29.07
N THR A 248 -6.87 -22.22 28.14
CA THR A 248 -6.44 -22.86 26.90
C THR A 248 -5.22 -23.74 27.16
N THR A 249 -5.27 -24.96 26.64
CA THR A 249 -4.21 -25.96 26.75
C THR A 249 -3.50 -26.11 25.41
N PRO A 250 -2.34 -26.80 25.35
CA PRO A 250 -1.68 -27.10 24.08
C PRO A 250 -2.54 -27.89 23.08
N ASP A 251 -3.56 -28.61 23.57
CA ASP A 251 -4.50 -29.39 22.77
C ASP A 251 -5.77 -28.61 22.40
N SER A 252 -5.89 -27.34 22.83
CA SER A 252 -7.02 -26.50 22.50
C SER A 252 -7.16 -26.31 20.98
N VAL A 253 -8.37 -26.54 20.48
CA VAL A 253 -8.73 -26.37 19.08
C VAL A 253 -9.56 -25.11 18.89
N LYS A 254 -9.59 -24.60 17.66
CA LYS A 254 -10.36 -23.39 17.36
C LYS A 254 -11.82 -23.75 17.14
N CYS A 255 -12.71 -23.13 17.91
CA CYS A 255 -14.16 -23.21 17.74
C CYS A 255 -14.58 -22.75 16.33
N THR A 256 -15.53 -23.45 15.70
CA THR A 256 -16.01 -23.18 14.33
C THR A 256 -17.21 -22.24 14.25
N HIS A 257 -17.39 -21.36 15.24
CA HIS A 257 -18.51 -20.41 15.27
C HIS A 257 -18.56 -19.55 14.01
N GLY A 258 -19.60 -19.75 13.20
CA GLY A 258 -19.84 -19.03 11.94
C GLY A 258 -19.03 -19.49 10.74
N ALA A 259 -18.24 -20.57 10.84
CA ALA A 259 -17.74 -21.26 9.65
C ALA A 259 -18.83 -22.22 9.16
N ALA A 260 -19.25 -22.11 7.90
CA ALA A 260 -20.10 -23.11 7.28
C ALA A 260 -19.45 -24.49 7.50
N VAL A 261 -20.08 -25.32 8.34
CA VAL A 261 -19.60 -26.66 8.63
C VAL A 261 -19.75 -27.46 7.34
N VAL A 262 -18.65 -27.63 6.61
CA VAL A 262 -18.59 -28.59 5.51
C VAL A 262 -18.52 -29.98 6.15
N SER A 263 -19.69 -30.50 6.51
CA SER A 263 -19.84 -31.89 6.92
C SER A 263 -19.67 -32.76 5.68
N HIS A 264 -18.49 -33.36 5.53
CA HIS A 264 -18.31 -34.51 4.65
C HIS A 264 -18.92 -35.73 5.34
N ALA A 265 -20.07 -36.18 4.85
CA ALA A 265 -20.56 -37.55 5.02
C ALA A 265 -20.09 -38.40 3.83
#